data_AF-A0AAF0E5Y3-F1
#
_entry.id   AF-A0AAF0E5Y3-F1
#
_cell.length_a   1.000
_cell.length_b   1.000
_cell.length_c   1.000
_cell.angle_alpha   90.00
_cell.angle_beta   90.00
_cell.angle_gamma   90.00
#
_symmetry.space_group_name_H-M   'P 1'
#
loop_
_entity.id
_entity.type
_entity.pdbx_description
1 polymer ?
#
loop_
_entity_poly.entity_id
_entity_poly.type
_entity_poly.pdbx_seq_one_letter_code
_entity_poly.pdbx_strand_id
1 'polypeptide(L)'
;MPPKKAPSKAPSAAGDVSSALNKLVSSYKNTTPVRLKLLDAFLLFLFVTGIAQFVYCVLISNYPFNSFIAGAFGEFLIASVVLHFFVVNFLG
;
A
#
# COMPACT_ATOMS: atom_id res chain seq x y z
N MET A 1 -34.55 32.05 -36.96
CA MET A 1 -33.55 30.94 -37.03
C MET A 1 -32.51 31.16 -35.92
N PRO A 2 -32.19 30.15 -35.09
CA PRO A 2 -31.19 30.24 -34.04
C PRO A 2 -29.77 29.90 -34.56
N PRO A 3 -28.72 30.33 -33.86
CA PRO A 3 -27.61 29.41 -33.62
C PRO A 3 -27.08 29.46 -32.18
N LYS A 4 -27.45 28.41 -31.43
CA LYS A 4 -26.59 27.52 -30.60
C LYS A 4 -25.15 27.97 -30.30
N LYS A 5 -24.81 28.12 -29.01
CA LYS A 5 -23.64 27.45 -28.39
C LYS A 5 -23.65 27.53 -26.84
N ALA A 6 -23.92 26.41 -26.19
CA ALA A 6 -23.51 26.18 -24.81
C ALA A 6 -21.98 25.99 -24.76
N PRO A 7 -21.27 26.48 -23.73
CA PRO A 7 -19.89 26.09 -23.51
C PRO A 7 -19.89 24.74 -22.78
N SER A 8 -19.92 23.64 -23.53
CA SER A 8 -19.56 22.32 -23.03
C SER A 8 -18.04 22.29 -22.82
N LYS A 9 -17.59 22.72 -21.63
CA LYS A 9 -16.22 22.51 -21.18
C LYS A 9 -16.12 21.07 -20.68
N ALA A 10 -15.57 20.19 -21.51
CA ALA A 10 -15.32 18.80 -21.16
C ALA A 10 -14.47 18.73 -19.86
N PRO A 11 -14.85 17.93 -18.85
CA PRO A 11 -14.04 17.70 -17.67
C PRO A 11 -12.72 17.08 -18.10
N SER A 12 -11.60 17.72 -17.76
CA SER A 12 -10.27 17.20 -18.03
C SER A 12 -9.96 16.13 -16.99
N ALA A 13 -10.38 14.90 -17.28
CA ALA A 13 -10.36 13.76 -16.36
C ALA A 13 -8.99 13.46 -15.70
N ALA A 14 -7.88 13.88 -16.32
CA ALA A 14 -6.54 13.70 -15.76
C ALA A 14 -6.23 14.62 -14.55
N GLY A 15 -6.80 15.83 -14.53
CA GLY A 15 -6.69 16.76 -13.39
C GLY A 15 -7.57 16.33 -12.21
N ASP A 16 -8.68 15.66 -12.49
CA ASP A 16 -9.66 15.23 -11.49
C ASP A 16 -9.15 14.04 -10.66
N VAL A 17 -8.44 13.07 -11.27
CA VAL A 17 -7.89 11.91 -10.54
C VAL A 17 -6.77 12.32 -9.59
N SER A 18 -5.83 13.18 -10.01
CA SER A 18 -4.78 13.69 -9.11
C SER A 18 -5.37 14.51 -7.96
N SER A 19 -6.40 15.31 -8.23
CA SER A 19 -7.10 16.11 -7.21
C SER A 19 -7.88 15.23 -6.23
N ALA A 20 -8.50 14.15 -6.72
CA ALA A 20 -9.18 13.14 -5.89
C ALA A 20 -8.20 12.35 -5.03
N LEU A 21 -7.04 11.94 -5.57
CA LEU A 21 -5.97 11.27 -4.82
C LEU A 21 -5.41 12.16 -3.71
N ASN A 22 -5.16 13.44 -4.00
CA ASN A 22 -4.69 14.40 -2.99
C ASN A 22 -5.75 14.62 -1.88
N LYS A 23 -7.04 14.70 -2.23
CA LYS A 23 -8.13 14.75 -1.24
C LYS A 23 -8.19 13.48 -0.40
N LEU A 24 -8.05 12.30 -1.03
CA LEU A 24 -8.10 11.02 -0.35
C LEU A 24 -6.93 10.86 0.64
N VAL A 25 -5.71 11.21 0.22
CA VAL A 25 -4.51 11.18 1.07
C VAL A 25 -4.63 12.15 2.24
N SER A 26 -5.10 13.38 2.00
CA SER A 26 -5.31 14.36 3.06
C SER A 26 -6.36 13.92 4.08
N SER A 27 -7.52 13.42 3.62
CA SER A 27 -8.56 12.88 4.51
C SER A 27 -8.10 11.64 5.28
N TYR A 28 -7.34 10.76 4.64
CA TYR A 28 -6.78 9.57 5.28
C TYR A 28 -5.78 9.93 6.39
N LYS A 29 -4.92 10.92 6.15
CA LYS A 29 -3.98 11.40 7.17
C LYS A 29 -4.67 12.08 8.35
N ASN A 30 -5.75 12.82 8.11
CA ASN A 30 -6.41 13.64 9.14
C ASN A 30 -7.40 12.85 10.00
N THR A 31 -8.17 11.94 9.40
CA THR A 31 -9.27 11.24 10.08
C THR A 31 -8.86 9.90 10.69
N THR A 32 -7.80 9.25 10.18
CA THR A 32 -7.48 7.87 10.58
C THR A 32 -6.69 7.82 11.90
N PRO A 33 -7.18 7.06 12.92
CA PRO A 33 -6.49 6.88 14.20
C PRO A 33 -5.19 6.07 14.04
N VAL A 34 -4.24 6.28 14.95
CA VAL A 34 -2.87 5.72 14.90
C VAL A 34 -2.85 4.19 14.77
N ARG A 35 -3.79 3.49 15.43
CA ARG A 35 -3.89 2.02 15.37
C ARG A 35 -4.23 1.51 13.97
N LEU A 36 -5.07 2.23 13.22
CA LEU A 36 -5.40 1.88 11.83
C LEU A 36 -4.26 2.18 10.87
N LYS A 37 -3.53 3.28 11.07
CA LYS A 37 -2.30 3.59 10.32
C LYS A 37 -1.22 2.52 10.53
N LEU A 38 -1.13 1.95 11.72
CA LEU A 38 -0.18 0.88 12.03
C LEU A 38 -0.54 -0.42 11.29
N LEU A 39 -1.82 -0.77 11.25
CA LEU A 39 -2.32 -1.92 10.50
C LEU A 39 -2.08 -1.75 9.00
N ASP A 40 -2.32 -0.55 8.48
CA ASP A 40 -2.07 -0.21 7.07
C ASP A 40 -0.57 -0.26 6.72
N ALA A 41 0.30 0.29 7.57
CA ALA A 41 1.76 0.18 7.40
C ALA A 41 2.25 -1.28 7.46
N PHE A 42 1.67 -2.10 8.34
CA PHE A 42 1.95 -3.53 8.42
C PHE A 42 1.49 -4.29 7.17
N LEU A 43 0.30 -3.96 6.64
CA LEU A 43 -0.22 -4.55 5.41
C LEU A 43 0.66 -4.18 4.20
N LEU A 44 1.11 -2.93 4.12
CA LEU A 44 2.00 -2.45 3.07
C LEU A 44 3.37 -3.12 3.14
N PHE A 45 3.90 -3.32 4.36
CA PHE A 45 5.13 -4.08 4.57
C PHE A 45 4.99 -5.52 4.06
N LEU A 46 3.95 -6.25 4.49
CA LEU A 46 3.64 -7.61 4.02
C LEU A 46 3.51 -7.69 2.49
N PHE A 47 2.92 -6.67 1.88
CA PHE A 47 2.77 -6.60 0.43
C PHE A 47 4.12 -6.47 -0.29
N VAL A 48 4.98 -5.56 0.17
CA VAL A 48 6.31 -5.35 -0.42
C VAL A 48 7.21 -6.56 -0.23
N THR A 49 7.20 -7.18 0.95
CA THR A 49 8.01 -8.38 1.21
C THR A 49 7.50 -9.56 0.39
N GLY A 50 6.18 -9.74 0.25
CA GLY A 50 5.59 -10.75 -0.62
C GLY A 50 6.01 -10.59 -2.09
N ILE A 51 6.11 -9.35 -2.58
CA ILE A 51 6.66 -9.07 -3.92
C ILE A 51 8.14 -9.44 -3.98
N ALA A 52 8.95 -9.04 -2.99
CA ALA A 52 10.36 -9.38 -2.94
C ALA A 52 10.58 -10.90 -2.94
N GLN A 53 9.74 -11.64 -2.22
CA GLN A 53 9.78 -13.10 -2.15
C GLN A 53 9.33 -13.76 -3.45
N PHE A 54 8.32 -13.21 -4.11
CA PHE A 54 7.92 -13.64 -5.46
C PHE A 54 9.05 -13.43 -6.47
N VAL A 55 9.68 -12.25 -6.45
CA VAL A 55 10.81 -11.92 -7.31
C VAL A 55 12.01 -12.83 -7.01
N TYR A 56 12.30 -13.09 -5.74
CA TYR A 56 13.35 -14.03 -5.34
C TYR A 56 13.05 -15.46 -5.80
N CYS A 57 11.80 -15.91 -5.69
CA CYS A 57 11.37 -17.20 -6.24
C CYS A 57 11.57 -17.26 -7.77
N VAL A 58 11.17 -16.22 -8.50
CA VAL A 58 11.25 -16.18 -9.98
C VAL A 58 12.69 -16.04 -10.49
N LEU A 59 13.52 -15.23 -9.82
CA LEU A 59 14.90 -14.96 -10.25
C LEU A 59 15.90 -16.03 -9.81
N ILE A 60 15.75 -16.57 -8.60
CA ILE A 60 16.82 -17.37 -7.97
C ILE A 60 16.57 -18.89 -8.00
N SER A 61 15.37 -19.39 -8.30
CA SER A 61 15.11 -20.84 -8.10
C SER A 61 14.14 -21.52 -9.07
N ASN A 62 14.62 -22.64 -9.60
CA ASN A 62 13.91 -23.68 -10.35
C ASN A 62 13.46 -24.82 -9.37
N TYR A 63 12.78 -24.48 -8.25
CA TYR A 63 12.42 -25.32 -7.04
C TYR A 63 13.53 -25.48 -5.96
N PRO A 64 13.23 -25.60 -4.63
CA PRO A 64 12.05 -26.28 -4.06
C PRO A 64 11.27 -25.57 -2.91
N PHE A 65 10.12 -26.16 -2.57
CA PHE A 65 9.12 -25.80 -1.54
C PHE A 65 9.71 -25.33 -0.18
N ASN A 66 10.89 -25.83 0.21
CA ASN A 66 11.54 -25.51 1.47
C ASN A 66 12.05 -24.07 1.56
N SER A 67 12.54 -23.49 0.45
CA SER A 67 13.01 -22.09 0.43
C SER A 67 11.85 -21.10 0.51
N PHE A 68 10.70 -21.46 -0.05
CA PHE A 68 9.48 -20.68 0.07
C PHE A 68 8.91 -20.73 1.49
N ILE A 69 8.85 -21.91 2.10
CA ILE A 69 8.41 -22.08 3.49
C ILE A 69 9.36 -21.31 4.43
N ALA A 70 10.68 -21.48 4.30
CA ALA A 70 11.66 -20.79 5.13
C ALA A 70 11.61 -19.26 4.96
N GLY A 71 11.41 -18.77 3.74
CA GLY A 71 11.17 -17.35 3.47
C GLY A 71 9.91 -16.84 4.17
N ALA A 72 8.80 -17.57 4.07
CA ALA A 72 7.52 -17.17 4.67
C ALA A 72 7.59 -17.13 6.20
N PHE A 73 8.29 -18.10 6.82
CA PHE A 73 8.55 -18.08 8.27
C PHE A 73 9.49 -16.95 8.68
N GLY A 74 10.53 -16.66 7.89
CA GLY A 74 11.44 -15.54 8.13
C GLY A 74 10.75 -14.18 8.04
N GLU A 75 9.90 -13.97 7.03
CA GLU A 75 9.06 -12.78 6.90
C GLU A 75 8.10 -12.62 8.05
N PHE A 76 7.43 -13.69 8.48
CA PHE A 76 6.51 -13.65 9.62
C PHE A 76 7.22 -13.21 10.91
N LEU A 77 8.44 -13.71 11.16
CA LEU A 77 9.24 -13.31 12.30
C LEU A 77 9.68 -11.85 12.22
N ILE A 78 10.16 -11.39 11.06
CA ILE A 78 10.56 -9.99 10.87
C ILE A 78 9.35 -9.07 11.03
N ALA A 79 8.20 -9.41 10.42
CA ALA A 79 6.96 -8.65 10.54
C ALA A 79 6.49 -8.56 11.99
N SER A 80 6.58 -9.67 12.74
CA SER A 80 6.24 -9.74 14.17
C SER A 80 7.16 -8.87 15.04
N VAL A 81 8.47 -8.90 14.78
CA VAL A 81 9.46 -8.08 15.51
C VAL A 81 9.27 -6.59 15.21
N VAL A 82 9.06 -6.23 13.94
CA VAL A 82 8.81 -4.84 13.53
C VAL A 82 7.50 -4.33 14.13
N LEU A 83 6.44 -5.14 14.11
CA LEU A 83 5.15 -4.79 14.71
C LEU A 83 5.30 -4.57 16.23
N HIS A 84 5.98 -5.47 16.94
CA HIS A 84 6.25 -5.31 18.37
C HIS A 84 7.11 -4.07 18.66
N PHE A 85 8.17 -3.83 17.87
CA PHE A 85 9.03 -2.66 18.02
C PHE A 85 8.24 -1.35 17.87
N PHE A 86 7.37 -1.28 16.86
CA PHE A 86 6.52 -0.12 16.63
C PHE A 86 5.44 0.04 17.70
N VAL A 87 4.80 -1.05 18.13
CA VAL A 87 3.82 -1.00 19.23
C VAL A 87 4.47 -0.49 20.52
N VAL A 88 5.67 -0.99 20.85
CA VAL A 88 6.36 -0.59 22.08
C VAL A 88 6.92 0.85 22.01
N ASN A 89 7.40 1.32 20.85
CA ASN A 89 7.95 2.70 20.71
C ASN A 89 6.89 3.78 20.46
N PHE A 90 5.78 3.48 19.79
CA PHE A 90 4.79 4.48 19.37
C PHE A 90 3.46 4.41 20.12
N LEU A 91 3.15 3.29 20.81
CA LEU A 91 1.96 3.17 21.67
C LEU A 91 2.29 3.08 23.16
N GLY A 92 3.58 3.11 23.54
CA GLY A 92 4.06 3.25 24.92
C GLY A 92 4.06 4.68 25.40
#